data_AF-A0A7S0VHX7-F1
#
_entry.id   AF-A0A7S0VHX7-F1
#
_cell.length_a   1.000
_cell.length_b   1.000
_cell.length_c   1.000
_cell.angle_alpha   90.00
_cell.angle_beta   90.00
_cell.angle_gamma   90.00
#
_symmetry.space_group_name_H-M   'P 1'
#
loop_
_entity.id
_entity.type
_entity.pdbx_description
1 polymer ?
#
loop_
_entity_poly.entity_id
_entity_poly.type
_entity_poly.pdbx_seq_one_letter_code
_entity_poly.pdbx_strand_id
1 'polypeptide(L)'
;VVAVLAFAAAWLACLCAARAWLQLGLEQQEALPSASYLADFFETLSRLVRVGPPLFFVVRPTSHSPPPFEDERLLRGLCTSAGCSRRSLGNIVAANARDPGKTLISGGVTSWVDDLAGWIRSGGG
;
A
#
# COMPACT_ATOMS: atom_id res chain seq x y z
N VAL A 1 21.60 39.71 -32.62
CA VAL A 1 20.73 38.57 -33.00
C VAL A 1 21.38 37.22 -32.71
N VAL A 2 22.54 36.90 -33.30
CA VAL A 2 23.23 35.60 -33.07
C VAL A 2 23.49 35.29 -31.59
N ALA A 3 24.01 36.26 -30.83
CA ALA A 3 24.26 36.09 -29.39
C ALA A 3 22.99 35.79 -28.58
N VAL A 4 21.86 36.41 -28.97
CA VAL A 4 20.56 36.20 -28.31
C VAL A 4 20.03 34.80 -28.59
N LEU A 5 20.18 34.31 -29.83
CA LEU A 5 19.78 32.95 -30.21
C LEU A 5 20.63 31.89 -29.51
N ALA A 6 21.95 32.10 -29.44
CA ALA A 6 22.86 31.20 -28.73
C ALA A 6 22.53 31.12 -27.23
N PHE A 7 22.25 32.27 -26.60
CA PHE A 7 21.83 32.32 -25.21
C PHE A 7 20.49 31.60 -24.98
N ALA A 8 19.48 31.84 -25.82
CA ALA A 8 18.18 31.19 -25.72
C ALA A 8 18.29 29.66 -25.88
N ALA A 9 19.12 29.18 -26.83
CA ALA A 9 19.36 27.76 -27.03
C ALA A 9 20.08 27.12 -25.83
N ALA A 10 21.10 27.78 -25.27
CA ALA A 10 21.81 27.31 -24.08
C ALA A 10 20.89 27.25 -22.85
N TRP A 11 20.02 28.26 -22.68
CA TRP A 11 19.03 28.29 -21.60
C TRP A 11 18.00 27.17 -21.74
N LEU A 12 17.47 26.94 -22.95
CA LEU A 12 16.53 25.85 -23.21
C LEU A 12 17.18 24.48 -22.94
N ALA A 13 18.44 24.30 -23.36
CA ALA A 13 19.20 23.08 -23.09
C ALA A 13 19.40 22.85 -21.58
N CYS A 14 19.68 23.91 -20.81
CA CYS A 14 19.78 23.82 -19.35
C CYS A 14 18.46 23.41 -18.70
N LEU A 15 17.32 23.98 -19.14
CA LEU A 15 16.01 23.57 -18.64
C LEU A 15 15.69 22.10 -18.97
N CYS A 16 16.03 21.65 -20.18
CA CYS A 16 15.85 20.26 -20.58
C CYS A 16 16.73 19.30 -19.77
N ALA A 17 17.91 19.73 -19.31
CA ALA A 17 18.76 18.94 -18.42
C ALA A 17 18.23 18.96 -16.97
N ALA A 18 17.73 20.11 -16.50
CA ALA A 18 17.22 20.28 -15.14
C ALA A 18 15.99 19.41 -14.83
N ARG A 19 15.20 19.02 -15.84
CA ARG A 19 14.02 18.14 -15.66
C ARG A 19 14.33 16.81 -14.95
N ALA A 20 15.55 16.30 -15.09
CA ALA A 20 15.95 15.02 -14.50
C ALA A 20 16.12 15.11 -12.97
N TRP A 21 16.25 16.31 -12.43
CA TRP A 21 16.46 16.58 -11.01
C TRP A 21 15.18 17.00 -10.29
N LEU A 22 14.06 17.09 -11.01
CA LEU A 22 12.79 17.48 -10.43
C LEU A 22 12.30 16.36 -9.51
N GLN A 23 12.21 16.65 -8.21
CA GLN A 23 11.58 15.75 -7.25
C GLN A 23 10.06 15.78 -7.48
N LEU A 24 9.45 14.61 -7.64
CA LEU A 24 8.01 14.46 -7.75
C LEU A 24 7.45 14.12 -6.37
N GLY A 25 6.47 14.90 -5.92
CA GLY A 25 5.81 14.70 -4.63
C GLY A 25 5.53 16.04 -3.96
N LEU A 26 4.49 16.07 -3.14
CA LEU A 26 4.21 17.19 -2.27
C LEU A 26 4.30 16.69 -0.83
N GLU A 27 5.29 17.18 -0.09
CA GLU A 27 5.41 16.91 1.33
C GLU A 27 4.20 17.51 2.07
N GLN A 28 3.54 16.70 2.89
CA GLN A 28 2.31 17.12 3.58
C GLN A 28 2.53 18.26 4.57
N GLN A 29 3.74 18.41 5.10
CA GLN A 29 4.12 19.51 5.99
C GLN A 29 4.17 20.86 5.24
N GLU A 30 4.65 20.87 4.00
CA GLU A 30 4.76 22.08 3.15
C GLU A 30 3.41 22.53 2.57
N ALA A 31 2.42 21.64 2.55
CA ALA A 31 1.06 21.96 2.11
C ALA A 31 0.26 22.79 3.16
N LEU A 32 0.83 22.98 4.36
CA LEU A 32 0.16 23.60 5.50
C LEU A 32 0.76 24.98 5.82
N PRO A 33 -0.01 25.91 6.41
CA PRO A 33 0.55 27.13 6.97
C PRO A 33 1.59 26.81 8.05
N SER A 34 2.70 27.54 8.08
CA SER A 34 3.81 27.29 9.03
C SER A 34 3.42 27.40 10.51
N ALA A 35 2.35 28.14 10.83
CA ALA A 35 1.79 28.26 12.17
C ALA A 35 0.66 27.26 12.47
N SER A 36 0.42 26.27 11.59
CA SER A 36 -0.62 25.26 11.77
C SER A 36 -0.17 24.20 12.78
N TYR A 37 -1.06 23.85 13.72
CA TYR A 37 -0.85 22.72 14.63
C TYR A 37 -0.64 21.37 13.90
N LEU A 38 -1.10 21.27 12.65
CA LEU A 38 -0.93 20.06 11.85
C LEU A 38 0.53 19.84 11.43
N ALA A 39 1.33 20.91 11.32
CA ALA A 39 2.76 20.79 11.04
C ALA A 39 3.46 20.00 12.16
N ASP A 40 3.25 20.43 13.42
CA ASP A 40 3.77 19.75 14.62
C ASP A 40 3.21 18.32 14.78
N PHE A 41 1.94 18.11 14.42
CA PHE A 41 1.31 16.79 14.43
C PHE A 41 2.00 15.82 13.45
N PHE A 42 2.25 16.23 12.20
CA PHE A 42 2.92 15.38 11.22
C PHE A 42 4.40 15.15 11.55
N GLU A 43 5.09 16.13 12.15
CA GLU A 43 6.44 15.93 12.69
C GLU A 43 6.45 14.90 13.83
N THR A 44 5.47 14.97 14.73
CA THR A 44 5.34 14.01 15.84
C THR A 44 4.98 12.61 15.33
N LEU A 45 4.05 12.51 14.38
CA LEU A 45 3.67 11.25 13.74
C LEU A 45 4.88 10.55 13.11
N SER A 46 5.70 11.28 12.34
CA SER A 46 6.85 10.69 11.64
C SER A 46 7.93 10.17 12.62
N ARG A 47 8.01 10.74 13.83
CA ARG A 47 8.96 10.31 14.87
C ARG A 47 8.45 9.17 15.74
N LEU A 48 7.17 9.17 16.11
CA LEU A 48 6.62 8.25 17.10
C LEU A 48 5.94 7.02 16.49
N VAL A 49 5.30 7.17 15.33
CA VAL A 49 4.51 6.08 14.75
C VAL A 49 5.43 5.10 14.02
N ARG A 50 5.37 3.82 14.44
CA ARG A 50 6.18 2.73 13.89
C ARG A 50 5.45 1.85 12.88
N VAL A 51 4.21 2.19 12.54
CA VAL A 51 3.34 1.43 11.63
C VAL A 51 2.76 2.34 10.56
N GLY A 52 2.57 1.80 9.36
CA GLY A 52 1.91 2.51 8.28
C GLY A 52 0.39 2.61 8.47
N PRO A 53 -0.30 3.31 7.56
CA PRO A 53 -1.76 3.27 7.49
C PRO A 53 -2.26 1.84 7.24
N PRO A 54 -3.49 1.50 7.68
CA PRO A 54 -4.06 0.18 7.44
C PRO A 54 -4.30 -0.06 5.95
N LEU A 55 -4.08 -1.30 5.52
CA LEU A 55 -4.27 -1.74 4.14
C LEU A 55 -5.39 -2.79 4.08
N PHE A 56 -6.37 -2.58 3.20
CA PHE A 56 -7.50 -3.49 3.02
C PHE A 56 -7.47 -4.12 1.63
N PHE A 57 -7.34 -5.45 1.57
CA PHE A 57 -7.42 -6.21 0.33
C PHE A 57 -8.87 -6.63 0.06
N VAL A 58 -9.52 -5.92 -0.87
CA VAL A 58 -10.92 -6.14 -1.20
C VAL A 58 -11.06 -7.10 -2.38
N VAL A 59 -11.71 -8.24 -2.15
CA VAL A 59 -12.05 -9.20 -3.20
C VAL A 59 -13.44 -8.90 -3.73
N ARG A 60 -13.55 -8.72 -5.06
CA ARG A 60 -14.81 -8.42 -5.73
C ARG A 60 -15.29 -9.63 -6.54
N PRO A 61 -16.62 -9.85 -6.64
CA PRO A 61 -17.16 -10.91 -7.48
C PRO A 61 -16.86 -10.63 -8.96
N THR A 62 -16.74 -11.70 -9.75
CA THR A 62 -16.54 -11.63 -11.21
C THR A 62 -17.87 -11.43 -11.96
N SER A 63 -19.00 -11.64 -11.29
CA SER A 63 -20.35 -11.47 -11.83
C SER A 63 -21.21 -10.61 -10.91
N HIS A 64 -22.42 -10.26 -11.36
CA HIS A 64 -23.40 -9.52 -10.54
C HIS A 64 -24.06 -10.38 -9.45
N SER A 65 -23.77 -11.69 -9.42
CA SER A 65 -24.26 -12.62 -8.40
C SER A 65 -23.34 -12.59 -7.17
N PRO A 66 -23.87 -12.90 -5.97
CA PRO A 66 -23.05 -13.04 -4.78
C PRO A 66 -21.96 -14.10 -4.99
N PRO A 67 -20.75 -13.94 -4.39
CA PRO A 67 -19.71 -14.95 -4.46
C PRO A 67 -20.23 -16.28 -3.89
N PRO A 68 -19.90 -17.42 -4.51
CA PRO A 68 -20.27 -18.72 -3.97
C PRO A 68 -19.36 -19.04 -2.78
N PHE A 69 -19.64 -18.45 -1.62
CA PHE A 69 -18.87 -18.70 -0.39
C PHE A 69 -19.00 -20.14 0.14
N GLU A 70 -19.92 -20.92 -0.41
CA GLU A 70 -20.02 -22.36 -0.19
C GLU A 70 -18.93 -23.15 -0.95
N ASP A 71 -18.30 -22.56 -1.96
CA ASP A 71 -17.20 -23.20 -2.69
C ASP A 71 -15.92 -23.19 -1.85
N GLU A 72 -15.53 -24.37 -1.36
CA GLU A 72 -14.31 -24.59 -0.61
C GLU A 72 -13.06 -24.09 -1.37
N ARG A 73 -13.05 -24.17 -2.70
CA ARG A 73 -11.92 -23.69 -3.51
C ARG A 73 -11.76 -22.18 -3.43
N LEU A 74 -12.87 -21.44 -3.40
CA LEU A 74 -12.86 -19.99 -3.22
C LEU A 74 -12.28 -19.65 -1.84
N LEU A 75 -12.81 -20.26 -0.77
CA LEU A 75 -12.35 -20.00 0.60
C LEU A 75 -10.86 -20.35 0.78
N ARG A 76 -10.41 -21.48 0.23
CA ARG A 76 -9.00 -21.90 0.24
C ARG A 76 -8.08 -20.98 -0.56
N GLY A 77 -8.64 -20.23 -1.50
CA GLY A 77 -7.95 -19.17 -2.23
C GLY A 77 -7.78 -17.87 -1.42
N LEU A 78 -8.49 -17.69 -0.31
CA LEU A 78 -8.47 -16.47 0.49
C LEU A 78 -7.72 -16.61 1.82
N CYS A 79 -7.89 -17.76 2.49
CA CYS A 79 -7.42 -18.00 3.85
C CYS A 79 -5.88 -18.18 3.96
N THR A 80 -5.37 -18.14 5.19
CA THR A 80 -3.92 -18.17 5.55
C THR A 80 -3.51 -19.44 6.30
N SER A 81 -4.46 -20.17 6.86
CA SER A 81 -4.21 -21.31 7.74
C SER A 81 -3.92 -22.65 7.02
N ALA A 82 -3.71 -23.71 7.81
CA ALA A 82 -3.46 -25.05 7.30
C ALA A 82 -4.68 -25.57 6.51
N GLY A 83 -4.44 -26.04 5.28
CA GLY A 83 -5.49 -26.45 4.33
C GLY A 83 -5.74 -25.43 3.21
N CYS A 84 -5.34 -24.17 3.40
CA CYS A 84 -5.40 -23.13 2.38
C CYS A 84 -4.38 -23.37 1.25
N SER A 85 -4.65 -22.78 0.08
CA SER A 85 -3.69 -22.80 -1.03
C SER A 85 -2.41 -22.07 -0.62
N ARG A 86 -1.23 -22.60 -1.00
CA ARG A 86 0.05 -21.89 -0.79
C ARG A 86 0.10 -20.53 -1.50
N ARG A 87 -0.69 -20.37 -2.56
CA ARG A 87 -0.84 -19.12 -3.32
C ARG A 87 -2.19 -18.46 -3.06
N SER A 88 -2.79 -18.68 -1.90
CA SER A 88 -3.96 -17.93 -1.47
C SER A 88 -3.60 -16.45 -1.29
N LEU A 89 -4.60 -15.57 -1.40
CA LEU A 89 -4.43 -14.14 -1.18
C LEU A 89 -3.76 -13.86 0.17
N GLY A 90 -4.30 -14.46 1.24
CA GLY A 90 -3.75 -14.31 2.58
C GLY A 90 -2.29 -14.74 2.68
N ASN A 91 -1.93 -15.91 2.10
CA ASN A 91 -0.55 -16.41 2.14
C ASN A 91 0.42 -15.56 1.32
N ILE A 92 -0.02 -15.03 0.17
CA ILE A 92 0.78 -14.09 -0.62
C ILE A 92 1.04 -12.82 0.20
N VAL A 93 0.00 -12.22 0.78
CA VAL A 93 0.16 -10.99 1.58
C VAL A 93 1.05 -11.26 2.80
N ALA A 94 0.83 -12.37 3.51
CA ALA A 94 1.61 -12.74 4.69
C ALA A 94 3.08 -13.03 4.35
N ALA A 95 3.36 -13.61 3.18
CA ALA A 95 4.73 -13.82 2.72
C ALA A 95 5.43 -12.50 2.37
N ASN A 96 4.73 -11.58 1.69
CA ASN A 96 5.28 -10.27 1.33
C ASN A 96 5.51 -9.39 2.59
N ALA A 97 4.62 -9.47 3.58
CA ALA A 97 4.77 -8.75 4.84
C ALA A 97 6.01 -9.18 5.66
N ARG A 98 6.62 -10.34 5.35
CA ARG A 98 7.86 -10.82 6.00
C ARG A 98 9.13 -10.32 5.31
N ASP A 99 9.02 -9.68 4.14
CA ASP A 99 10.15 -9.16 3.36
C ASP A 99 10.02 -7.62 3.19
N PRO A 100 10.33 -6.85 4.25
CA PRO A 100 10.21 -5.38 4.22
C PRO A 100 11.23 -4.71 3.28
N GLY A 101 12.26 -5.45 2.84
CA GLY A 101 13.23 -4.95 1.86
C GLY A 101 12.69 -4.91 0.42
N LYS A 102 11.60 -5.65 0.15
CA LYS A 102 10.96 -5.70 -1.18
C LYS A 102 9.56 -5.10 -1.19
N THR A 103 8.86 -5.10 -0.06
CA THR A 103 7.49 -4.56 0.02
C THR A 103 7.33 -3.62 1.19
N LEU A 104 6.43 -2.65 1.04
CA LEU A 104 6.07 -1.68 2.09
C LEU A 104 4.96 -2.20 3.02
N ILE A 105 4.67 -3.51 2.96
CA ILE A 105 3.63 -4.14 3.76
C ILE A 105 4.29 -4.70 5.02
N SER A 106 3.68 -4.46 6.17
CA SER A 106 4.17 -4.94 7.46
C SER A 106 3.00 -5.38 8.34
N GLY A 107 3.28 -6.26 9.31
CA GLY A 107 2.31 -6.78 10.25
C GLY A 107 1.70 -8.14 9.87
N GLY A 108 0.76 -8.59 10.69
CA GLY A 108 0.02 -9.84 10.46
C GLY A 108 -1.15 -9.62 9.49
N VAL A 109 -1.45 -10.63 8.68
CA VAL A 109 -2.66 -10.64 7.85
C VAL A 109 -3.82 -11.17 8.68
N THR A 110 -4.87 -10.37 8.81
CA THR A 110 -6.13 -10.79 9.41
C THR A 110 -7.10 -11.23 8.31
N SER A 111 -7.82 -12.32 8.57
CA SER A 111 -8.66 -12.98 7.58
C SER A 111 -9.88 -13.55 8.27
N TRP A 112 -11.04 -12.98 7.97
CA TRP A 112 -12.32 -13.42 8.55
C TRP A 112 -12.65 -14.88 8.21
N VAL A 113 -12.11 -15.39 7.09
CA VAL A 113 -12.29 -16.79 6.67
C VAL A 113 -11.54 -17.73 7.64
N ASP A 114 -10.34 -17.35 8.05
CA ASP A 114 -9.56 -18.12 9.03
C ASP A 114 -10.22 -18.09 10.41
N ASP A 115 -10.72 -16.93 10.83
CA ASP A 115 -11.42 -16.78 12.10
C ASP A 115 -12.71 -17.62 12.13
N LEU A 116 -13.50 -17.58 11.06
CA LEU A 116 -14.70 -18.41 10.92
C LEU A 116 -14.38 -19.91 10.95
N ALA A 117 -13.37 -20.35 10.19
CA ALA A 117 -12.95 -21.75 10.18
C ALA A 117 -12.43 -22.20 11.56
N GLY A 118 -11.72 -21.32 12.26
CA GLY A 118 -11.28 -21.53 13.63
C GLY A 118 -12.45 -21.71 14.59
N TRP A 119 -13.46 -20.84 14.51
CA TRP A 119 -14.67 -20.88 15.34
C TRP A 119 -15.50 -22.15 15.13
N ILE A 120 -15.68 -22.57 13.86
CA ILE A 120 -16.38 -23.83 13.54
C ILE A 120 -15.63 -25.03 14.13
N ARG A 121 -14.29 -25.07 13.99
CA ARG A 121 -13.46 -26.17 14.49
C ARG A 121 -13.49 -26.28 16.01
N SER A 122 -13.65 -25.17 16.73
CA SER A 122 -13.74 -25.14 18.19
C SER A 122 -15.12 -25.54 18.74
N GLY A 123 -16.04 -25.99 17.89
CA GLY A 123 -17.38 -26.42 18.32
C GLY A 123 -18.37 -25.27 18.53
N GLY A 124 -18.06 -24.07 18.04
CA GLY A 124 -19.03 -22.97 17.95
C GLY A 124 -19.54 -22.38 19.28
N GLY A 125 -18.76 -22.39 20.36
CA GLY A 125 -19.19 -21.81 21.65
C GLY A 125 -20.12 -22.70 22.45
#